data_AF-A0A254QFX2-F1
#
_entry.id   AF-A0A254QFX2-F1
#
_cell.length_a   1.000
_cell.length_b   1.000
_cell.length_c   1.000
_cell.angle_alpha   90.00
_cell.angle_beta   90.00
_cell.angle_gamma   90.00
#
_symmetry.space_group_name_H-M   'P 1'
#
loop_
_entity.id
_entity.type
_entity.pdbx_description
1 polymer ?
#
loop_
_entity_poly.entity_id
_entity_poly.type
_entity_poly.pdbx_seq_one_letter_code
_entity_poly.pdbx_strand_id
1 'polypeptide(L)'
;MSENELSFEEWFSILSSFDSDDEAWNADERMVIQQPERIATYLERLFSESGGLCHDVSPVRLSHMINFFQGVCGSYWHDVRDKSVPKSQQISTVRALSLFYRDTLDQVCDGGGRTPATNTHDLDDLDGTVYMMWDMNCIEGAAMFPGEEHLVDPIFEVLTTAIRCKTVACQLSGLHGLNHLEPYHPKRVHLLIQLYLKEERAALSWLNFYAKDAMRGALI
;
A
#
# COMPACT_ATOMS: atom_id res chain seq x y z
N MET A 1 35.30 -4.94 -4.26
CA MET A 1 34.77 -5.76 -5.37
C MET A 1 33.39 -5.21 -5.64
N SER A 2 33.13 -4.70 -6.84
CA SER A 2 31.82 -4.14 -7.18
C SER A 2 30.81 -5.28 -7.24
N GLU A 3 30.00 -5.41 -6.19
CA GLU A 3 28.80 -6.23 -6.26
C GLU A 3 27.92 -5.69 -7.38
N ASN A 4 27.41 -6.58 -8.20
CA ASN A 4 26.58 -6.28 -9.36
C ASN A 4 25.24 -5.74 -8.84
N GLU A 5 25.14 -4.43 -8.64
CA GLU A 5 23.91 -3.81 -8.16
C GLU A 5 22.89 -3.74 -9.31
N LEU A 6 21.68 -4.26 -9.08
CA LEU A 6 20.59 -4.24 -10.06
C LEU A 6 20.19 -2.79 -10.39
N SER A 7 20.02 -2.50 -11.68
CA SER A 7 19.29 -1.31 -12.14
C SER A 7 17.82 -1.39 -11.78
N PHE A 8 17.09 -0.26 -11.89
CA PHE A 8 15.65 -0.24 -11.66
C PHE A 8 14.92 -1.18 -12.63
N GLU A 9 15.33 -1.17 -13.90
CA GLU A 9 14.72 -1.96 -14.96
C GLU A 9 14.92 -3.46 -14.71
N GLU A 10 16.11 -3.88 -14.26
CA GLU A 10 16.37 -5.27 -13.88
C GLU A 10 15.57 -5.68 -12.63
N TRP A 11 15.57 -4.83 -11.60
CA TRP A 11 14.79 -5.05 -10.37
C TRP A 11 13.30 -5.19 -10.68
N PHE A 12 12.73 -4.27 -11.46
CA PHE A 12 11.32 -4.30 -11.85
C PHE A 12 11.00 -5.51 -12.73
N SER A 13 11.89 -5.88 -13.66
CA SER A 13 11.71 -7.07 -14.49
C SER A 13 11.65 -8.36 -13.68
N ILE A 14 12.42 -8.47 -12.60
CA ILE A 14 12.37 -9.62 -11.70
C ILE A 14 11.08 -9.56 -10.89
N LEU A 15 10.80 -8.42 -10.24
CA LEU A 15 9.63 -8.20 -9.41
C LEU A 15 8.32 -8.53 -10.15
N SER A 16 8.20 -8.07 -11.38
CA SER A 16 7.00 -8.25 -12.23
C SER A 16 6.87 -9.65 -12.85
N SER A 17 7.85 -10.53 -12.64
CA SER A 17 7.87 -11.90 -13.17
C SER A 17 7.33 -12.96 -12.22
N PHE A 18 7.02 -12.62 -10.96
CA PHE A 18 6.61 -13.61 -9.96
C PHE A 18 5.27 -14.24 -10.27
N ASP A 19 5.27 -15.52 -10.60
CA ASP A 19 4.08 -16.32 -10.88
C ASP A 19 3.55 -17.05 -9.62
N SER A 20 4.26 -16.96 -8.49
CA SER A 20 3.82 -17.49 -7.18
C SER A 20 4.42 -16.73 -6.00
N ASP A 21 3.77 -16.84 -4.83
CA ASP A 21 4.33 -16.36 -3.55
C ASP A 21 5.70 -17.00 -3.24
N ASP A 22 5.89 -18.29 -3.55
CA ASP A 22 7.18 -18.97 -3.36
C ASP A 22 8.30 -18.30 -4.18
N GLU A 23 8.01 -17.86 -5.40
CA GLU A 23 9.00 -17.15 -6.22
C GLU A 23 9.36 -15.79 -5.61
N ALA A 24 8.37 -15.06 -5.08
CA ALA A 24 8.57 -13.80 -4.38
C ALA A 24 9.39 -14.01 -3.09
N TRP A 25 9.05 -15.03 -2.29
CA TRP A 25 9.73 -15.36 -1.04
C TRP A 25 11.20 -15.76 -1.27
N ASN A 26 11.47 -16.50 -2.34
CA ASN A 26 12.82 -16.93 -2.70
C ASN A 26 13.56 -15.90 -3.59
N ALA A 27 12.97 -14.73 -3.87
CA ALA A 27 13.61 -13.70 -4.65
C ALA A 27 14.56 -12.81 -3.84
N ASP A 28 14.46 -12.80 -2.51
CA ASP A 28 15.27 -11.92 -1.65
C ASP A 28 16.77 -12.06 -1.94
N GLU A 29 17.30 -13.29 -2.02
CA GLU A 29 18.72 -13.54 -2.36
C GLU A 29 19.12 -13.01 -3.76
N ARG A 30 18.19 -12.93 -4.71
CA ARG A 30 18.41 -12.43 -6.07
C ARG A 30 18.18 -10.93 -6.21
N MET A 31 17.51 -10.32 -5.24
CA MET A 31 17.04 -8.93 -5.27
C MET A 31 17.59 -8.08 -4.13
N VAL A 32 18.67 -8.53 -3.49
CA VAL A 32 19.33 -7.81 -2.40
C VAL A 32 19.80 -6.44 -2.89
N ILE A 33 19.05 -5.41 -2.54
CA ILE A 33 19.47 -4.00 -2.66
C ILE A 33 19.96 -3.59 -1.29
N GLN A 34 21.28 -3.52 -1.09
CA GLN A 34 21.86 -3.22 0.22
C GLN A 34 21.73 -1.74 0.64
N GLN A 35 21.31 -0.85 -0.27
CA GLN A 35 21.28 0.60 -0.04
C GLN A 35 19.82 1.07 0.16
N PRO A 36 19.43 1.44 1.39
CA PRO A 36 18.07 1.92 1.68
C PRO A 36 17.61 3.09 0.79
N GLU A 37 18.53 4.01 0.46
CA GLU A 37 18.25 5.15 -0.41
C GLU A 37 17.86 4.72 -1.83
N ARG A 38 18.41 3.59 -2.28
CA ARG A 38 18.09 3.01 -3.58
C ARG A 38 16.75 2.32 -3.57
N ILE A 39 16.43 1.58 -2.52
CA ILE A 39 15.09 0.99 -2.32
C ILE A 39 14.05 2.11 -2.33
N ALA A 40 14.27 3.19 -1.59
CA ALA A 40 13.37 4.34 -1.58
C ALA A 40 13.22 4.99 -2.97
N THR A 41 14.31 5.09 -3.74
CA THR A 41 14.28 5.58 -5.13
C THR A 41 13.47 4.66 -6.04
N TYR A 42 13.66 3.34 -5.93
CA TYR A 42 12.98 2.36 -6.79
C TYR A 42 11.50 2.28 -6.47
N LEU A 43 11.13 2.29 -5.18
CA LEU A 43 9.73 2.35 -4.78
C LEU A 43 9.06 3.66 -5.19
N GLU A 44 9.73 4.81 -5.00
CA GLU A 44 9.19 6.09 -5.46
C GLU A 44 8.92 6.07 -6.97
N ARG A 45 9.88 5.58 -7.77
CA ARG A 45 9.71 5.46 -9.22
C ARG A 45 8.60 4.47 -9.59
N LEU A 46 8.60 3.29 -8.99
CA LEU A 46 7.55 2.29 -9.21
C LEU A 46 6.17 2.89 -8.97
N PHE A 47 5.95 3.51 -7.82
CA PHE A 47 4.64 4.03 -7.45
C PHE A 47 4.23 5.26 -8.26
N SER A 48 5.17 6.14 -8.60
CA SER A 48 4.88 7.35 -9.37
C SER A 48 4.66 7.09 -10.86
N GLU A 49 5.26 6.03 -11.42
CA GLU A 49 5.13 5.63 -12.82
C GLU A 49 4.24 4.38 -13.01
N SER A 50 3.55 3.94 -11.95
CA SER A 50 2.90 2.62 -11.90
C SER A 50 1.82 2.41 -12.96
N GLY A 51 1.08 3.45 -13.33
CA GLY A 51 0.06 3.37 -14.37
C GLY A 51 0.64 2.94 -15.74
N GLY A 52 1.89 3.31 -16.02
CA GLY A 52 2.60 2.87 -17.23
C GLY A 52 3.33 1.55 -17.02
N LEU A 53 4.06 1.41 -15.91
CA LEU A 53 4.88 0.23 -15.62
C LEU A 53 4.05 -1.04 -15.42
N CYS A 54 2.91 -0.92 -14.72
CA CYS A 54 2.07 -2.06 -14.35
C CYS A 54 0.90 -2.32 -15.31
N HIS A 55 0.81 -1.60 -16.44
CA HIS A 55 -0.32 -1.73 -17.38
C HIS A 55 -0.51 -3.17 -17.88
N ASP A 56 0.59 -3.88 -18.16
CA ASP A 56 0.56 -5.27 -18.66
C ASP A 56 0.80 -6.32 -17.56
N VAL A 57 0.89 -5.90 -16.30
CA VAL A 57 1.06 -6.81 -15.17
C VAL A 57 -0.30 -7.39 -14.79
N SER A 58 -0.40 -8.72 -14.75
CA SER A 58 -1.65 -9.38 -14.35
C SER A 58 -1.98 -9.13 -12.88
N PRO A 59 -3.27 -9.16 -12.47
CA PRO A 59 -3.66 -8.99 -11.07
C PRO A 59 -2.93 -9.93 -10.10
N VAL A 60 -2.76 -11.20 -10.49
CA VAL A 60 -2.02 -12.19 -9.69
C VAL A 60 -0.56 -11.79 -9.49
N ARG A 61 0.13 -11.37 -10.56
CA ARG A 61 1.51 -10.90 -10.44
C ARG A 61 1.61 -9.63 -9.62
N LEU A 62 0.66 -8.70 -9.78
CA LEU A 62 0.61 -7.48 -8.98
C LEU A 62 0.43 -7.79 -7.50
N SER A 63 -0.38 -8.80 -7.15
CA SER A 63 -0.51 -9.31 -5.79
C SER A 63 0.83 -9.78 -5.23
N HIS A 64 1.56 -10.64 -5.96
CA HIS A 64 2.89 -11.09 -5.54
C HIS A 64 3.91 -9.95 -5.41
N MET A 65 3.87 -8.96 -6.33
CA MET A 65 4.72 -7.77 -6.24
C MET A 65 4.46 -7.01 -4.94
N ILE A 66 3.18 -6.76 -4.63
CA ILE A 66 2.78 -6.06 -3.41
C ILE A 66 3.23 -6.85 -2.19
N ASN A 67 2.97 -8.16 -2.12
CA ASN A 67 3.44 -9.01 -1.02
C ASN A 67 4.96 -8.95 -0.84
N PHE A 68 5.72 -8.80 -1.92
CA PHE A 68 7.17 -8.67 -1.84
C PHE A 68 7.60 -7.35 -1.19
N PHE A 69 7.14 -6.19 -1.68
CA PHE A 69 7.60 -4.89 -1.14
C PHE A 69 6.81 -4.38 0.07
N GLN A 70 5.56 -4.82 0.26
CA GLN A 70 4.73 -4.53 1.44
C GLN A 70 4.80 -5.62 2.50
N GLY A 71 5.31 -6.82 2.21
CA GLY A 71 5.32 -7.93 3.15
C GLY A 71 6.68 -8.38 3.63
N VAL A 72 6.63 -9.52 4.34
CA VAL A 72 7.68 -10.11 5.18
C VAL A 72 9.00 -10.34 4.45
N CYS A 73 8.97 -10.41 3.12
CA CYS A 73 10.12 -10.81 2.31
C CYS A 73 11.06 -9.68 1.94
N GLY A 74 10.56 -8.48 1.65
CA GLY A 74 11.42 -7.38 1.18
C GLY A 74 11.95 -6.50 2.31
N SER A 75 11.23 -6.35 3.42
CA SER A 75 11.50 -5.32 4.44
C SER A 75 11.65 -3.88 3.89
N TYR A 76 11.20 -3.61 2.65
CA TYR A 76 11.50 -2.36 1.96
C TYR A 76 10.96 -1.12 2.66
N TRP A 77 9.84 -1.19 3.38
CA TRP A 77 9.37 -0.05 4.18
C TRP A 77 10.14 0.16 5.47
N HIS A 78 10.84 -0.86 5.97
CA HIS A 78 11.85 -0.64 7.00
C HIS A 78 13.04 0.13 6.41
N ASP A 79 13.51 -0.26 5.22
CA ASP A 79 14.62 0.42 4.55
C ASP A 79 14.28 1.86 4.14
N VAL A 80 13.08 2.11 3.61
CA VAL A 80 12.60 3.47 3.31
C VAL A 80 12.65 4.37 4.55
N ARG A 81 12.45 3.81 5.75
CA ARG A 81 12.47 4.56 7.01
C ARG A 81 13.86 4.64 7.65
N ASP A 82 14.86 3.97 7.09
CA ASP A 82 16.22 4.03 7.63
C ASP A 82 16.71 5.48 7.71
N LYS A 83 17.46 5.77 8.78
CA LYS A 83 18.04 7.10 9.05
C LYS A 83 18.98 7.60 7.96
N SER A 84 19.51 6.71 7.10
CA SER A 84 20.34 7.08 5.95
C SER A 84 19.50 7.70 4.83
N VAL A 85 18.22 7.31 4.71
CA VAL A 85 17.29 7.87 3.73
C VAL A 85 16.88 9.29 4.17
N PRO A 86 17.12 10.33 3.34
CA PRO A 86 16.70 11.69 3.67
C PRO A 86 15.20 11.77 3.91
N LYS A 87 14.77 12.48 4.96
CA LYS A 87 13.34 12.64 5.30
C LYS A 87 12.48 13.09 4.11
N SER A 88 13.02 13.96 3.25
CA SER A 88 12.32 14.41 2.04
C SER A 88 12.04 13.27 1.05
N GLN A 89 12.96 12.30 0.95
CA GLN A 89 12.80 11.11 0.12
C GLN A 89 11.82 10.12 0.75
N GLN A 90 11.88 9.92 2.08
CA GLN A 90 10.87 9.10 2.77
C GLN A 90 9.45 9.64 2.52
N ILE A 91 9.28 10.96 2.62
CA ILE A 91 8.03 11.67 2.33
C ILE A 91 7.59 11.47 0.88
N SER A 92 8.49 11.62 -0.10
CA SER A 92 8.14 11.45 -1.52
C SER A 92 7.77 10.01 -1.85
N THR A 93 8.50 9.02 -1.32
CA THR A 93 8.19 7.60 -1.49
C THR A 93 6.81 7.26 -0.90
N VAL A 94 6.49 7.70 0.33
CA VAL A 94 5.14 7.48 0.91
C VAL A 94 4.07 8.16 0.07
N ARG A 95 4.27 9.42 -0.35
CA ARG A 95 3.29 10.13 -1.20
C ARG A 95 3.06 9.44 -2.53
N ALA A 96 4.12 8.89 -3.14
CA ALA A 96 4.02 8.18 -4.40
C ALA A 96 3.07 6.98 -4.31
N LEU A 97 2.93 6.35 -3.14
CA LEU A 97 1.94 5.28 -2.91
C LEU A 97 0.50 5.72 -3.22
N SER A 98 0.17 7.01 -3.09
CA SER A 98 -1.13 7.56 -3.51
C SER A 98 -1.35 7.41 -5.02
N LEU A 99 -0.29 7.58 -5.81
CA LEU A 99 -0.32 7.40 -7.27
C LEU A 99 -0.49 5.93 -7.60
N PHE A 100 0.16 5.02 -6.86
CA PHE A 100 -0.04 3.58 -7.02
C PHE A 100 -1.50 3.15 -6.81
N TYR A 101 -2.15 3.65 -5.74
CA TYR A 101 -3.58 3.43 -5.53
C TYR A 101 -4.42 3.94 -6.70
N ARG A 102 -4.21 5.20 -7.11
CA ARG A 102 -5.05 5.87 -8.10
C ARG A 102 -4.85 5.33 -9.53
N ASP A 103 -3.60 5.19 -9.94
CA ASP A 103 -3.22 4.95 -11.33
C ASP A 103 -3.05 3.45 -11.64
N THR A 104 -2.99 2.60 -10.62
CA THR A 104 -2.89 1.14 -10.78
C THR A 104 -4.02 0.43 -10.07
N LEU A 105 -4.06 0.43 -8.73
CA LEU A 105 -4.98 -0.43 -7.97
C LEU A 105 -6.46 -0.12 -8.25
N ASP A 106 -6.83 1.16 -8.33
CA ASP A 106 -8.20 1.59 -8.65
C ASP A 106 -8.66 1.21 -10.07
N GLN A 107 -7.72 0.81 -10.95
CA GLN A 107 -8.04 0.36 -12.30
C GLN A 107 -8.26 -1.15 -12.40
N VAL A 108 -7.67 -1.93 -11.49
CA VAL A 108 -7.62 -3.40 -11.59
C VAL A 108 -8.39 -4.13 -10.49
N CYS A 109 -8.45 -3.59 -9.28
CA CYS A 109 -9.18 -4.18 -8.14
C CYS A 109 -10.69 -4.32 -8.41
N ASP A 110 -11.34 -5.27 -7.75
CA ASP A 110 -12.75 -5.63 -7.96
C ASP A 110 -13.09 -5.88 -9.44
N GLY A 111 -12.14 -6.46 -10.19
CA GLY A 111 -12.24 -6.62 -11.65
C GLY A 111 -12.39 -5.28 -12.40
N GLY A 112 -11.79 -4.20 -11.90
CA GLY A 112 -11.98 -2.82 -12.36
C GLY A 112 -13.29 -2.20 -11.88
N GLY A 113 -13.71 -2.52 -10.66
CA GLY A 113 -14.98 -2.07 -10.05
C GLY A 113 -16.24 -2.76 -10.58
N ARG A 114 -16.10 -3.85 -11.35
CA ARG A 114 -17.22 -4.60 -11.95
C ARG A 114 -17.76 -5.70 -11.04
N THR A 115 -16.93 -6.22 -10.15
CA THR A 115 -17.25 -7.30 -9.22
C THR A 115 -16.84 -6.92 -7.81
N PRO A 116 -17.44 -5.85 -7.24
CA PRO A 116 -17.09 -5.41 -5.90
C PRO A 116 -17.35 -6.50 -4.88
N ALA A 117 -16.40 -6.70 -3.96
CA ALA A 117 -16.58 -7.61 -2.84
C ALA A 117 -17.82 -7.23 -2.02
N THR A 118 -18.53 -8.24 -1.49
CA THR A 118 -19.71 -8.00 -0.62
C THR A 118 -19.38 -8.09 0.86
N ASN A 119 -18.20 -8.59 1.20
CA ASN A 119 -17.61 -8.65 2.53
C ASN A 119 -16.11 -8.99 2.40
N THR A 120 -15.39 -9.05 3.52
CA THR A 120 -13.94 -9.34 3.57
C THR A 120 -13.56 -10.78 3.22
N HIS A 121 -14.51 -11.72 3.21
CA HIS A 121 -14.27 -13.13 2.82
C HIS A 121 -14.42 -13.37 1.32
N ASP A 122 -14.92 -12.38 0.56
CA ASP A 122 -15.14 -12.49 -0.89
C ASP A 122 -13.99 -11.87 -1.71
N LEU A 123 -12.91 -11.45 -1.05
CA LEU A 123 -11.78 -10.80 -1.71
C LEU A 123 -11.04 -11.84 -2.57
N ASP A 124 -10.72 -11.45 -3.80
CA ASP A 124 -9.77 -12.21 -4.61
C ASP A 124 -8.33 -11.98 -4.10
N ASP A 125 -7.36 -12.68 -4.71
CA ASP A 125 -5.97 -12.64 -4.24
C ASP A 125 -5.37 -11.23 -4.26
N LEU A 126 -5.72 -10.41 -5.26
CA LEU A 126 -5.23 -9.02 -5.33
C LEU A 126 -5.96 -8.14 -4.33
N ASP A 127 -7.29 -8.21 -4.28
CA ASP A 127 -8.11 -7.40 -3.39
C ASP A 127 -7.79 -7.69 -1.91
N GLY A 128 -7.54 -8.96 -1.58
CA GLY A 128 -7.06 -9.40 -0.27
C GLY A 128 -5.68 -8.85 0.06
N THR A 129 -4.76 -8.87 -0.90
CA THR A 129 -3.43 -8.29 -0.73
C THR A 129 -3.47 -6.78 -0.54
N VAL A 130 -4.30 -6.08 -1.33
CA VAL A 130 -4.51 -4.63 -1.20
C VAL A 130 -5.12 -4.29 0.16
N TYR A 131 -6.10 -5.08 0.62
CA TYR A 131 -6.67 -4.95 1.95
C TYR A 131 -5.60 -5.01 3.06
N MET A 132 -4.68 -5.99 2.97
CA MET A 132 -3.63 -6.23 3.97
C MET A 132 -2.40 -5.32 3.84
N MET A 133 -2.33 -4.40 2.86
CA MET A 133 -1.12 -3.60 2.61
C MET A 133 -0.61 -2.84 3.84
N TRP A 134 -1.52 -2.45 4.73
CA TRP A 134 -1.15 -1.75 5.97
C TRP A 134 -0.71 -2.71 7.08
N ASP A 135 -1.01 -4.01 7.02
CA ASP A 135 -0.57 -4.96 8.05
C ASP A 135 0.84 -5.53 7.79
N MET A 136 1.23 -5.57 6.53
CA MET A 136 2.30 -6.47 6.08
C MET A 136 3.73 -5.97 6.37
N ASN A 137 3.97 -4.65 6.53
CA ASN A 137 5.30 -4.09 6.85
C ASN A 137 5.26 -2.91 7.84
N CYS A 138 4.16 -2.76 8.58
CA CYS A 138 3.99 -1.76 9.62
C CYS A 138 4.28 -0.31 9.16
N ILE A 139 3.89 0.07 7.92
CA ILE A 139 4.06 1.42 7.38
C ILE A 139 3.25 2.45 8.19
N GLU A 140 2.05 2.07 8.64
CA GLU A 140 1.21 2.77 9.62
C GLU A 140 1.92 2.99 10.96
N GLY A 141 2.83 2.08 11.35
CA GLY A 141 3.69 2.23 12.52
C GLY A 141 4.47 3.55 12.53
N ALA A 142 4.80 4.09 11.35
CA ALA A 142 5.46 5.39 11.23
C ALA A 142 4.59 6.59 11.58
N ALA A 143 3.28 6.42 11.54
CA ALA A 143 2.36 7.41 12.09
C ALA A 143 2.03 7.17 13.57
N MET A 144 2.40 6.02 14.15
CA MET A 144 2.10 5.68 15.55
C MET A 144 3.22 6.02 16.53
N PHE A 145 4.48 5.82 16.14
CA PHE A 145 5.62 5.85 17.05
C PHE A 145 6.45 7.15 16.94
N PRO A 146 7.09 7.60 18.04
CA PRO A 146 7.94 8.78 18.01
C PRO A 146 9.15 8.65 17.07
N GLY A 147 9.59 9.77 16.48
CA GLY A 147 10.78 9.85 15.61
C GLY A 147 10.46 9.86 14.11
N GLU A 148 9.24 9.48 13.72
CA GLU A 148 8.76 9.41 12.34
C GLU A 148 7.63 10.42 12.06
N GLU A 149 7.51 11.48 12.87
CA GLU A 149 6.40 12.45 12.79
C GLU A 149 6.27 13.13 11.42
N HIS A 150 7.37 13.19 10.65
CA HIS A 150 7.37 13.73 9.28
C HIS A 150 6.62 12.85 8.27
N LEU A 151 6.28 11.61 8.61
CA LEU A 151 5.52 10.68 7.77
C LEU A 151 4.02 10.66 8.10
N VAL A 152 3.59 11.24 9.22
CA VAL A 152 2.16 11.28 9.62
C VAL A 152 1.31 11.91 8.52
N ASP A 153 1.68 13.09 8.03
CA ASP A 153 0.91 13.77 6.98
C ASP A 153 0.88 12.99 5.65
N PRO A 154 2.02 12.56 5.08
CA PRO A 154 2.05 11.69 3.91
C PRO A 154 1.18 10.43 4.03
N ILE A 155 1.21 9.73 5.17
CA ILE A 155 0.40 8.53 5.38
C ILE A 155 -1.09 8.85 5.30
N PHE A 156 -1.53 9.92 5.96
CA PHE A 156 -2.93 10.35 5.87
C PHE A 156 -3.32 10.82 4.47
N GLU A 157 -2.41 11.40 3.69
CA GLU A 157 -2.64 11.73 2.27
C GLU A 157 -2.90 10.46 1.43
N VAL A 158 -2.11 9.40 1.65
CA VAL A 158 -2.30 8.10 0.99
C VAL A 158 -3.64 7.47 1.38
N LEU A 159 -3.94 7.39 2.68
CA LEU A 159 -5.20 6.83 3.17
C LEU A 159 -6.41 7.60 2.64
N THR A 160 -6.31 8.94 2.57
CA THR A 160 -7.36 9.79 1.98
C THR A 160 -7.55 9.50 0.49
N THR A 161 -6.46 9.18 -0.23
CA THR A 161 -6.54 8.80 -1.65
C THR A 161 -7.21 7.43 -1.79
N ALA A 162 -6.79 6.44 -1.00
CA ALA A 162 -7.33 5.08 -1.03
C ALA A 162 -8.85 5.05 -0.74
N ILE A 163 -9.34 5.77 0.28
CA ILE A 163 -10.79 5.83 0.57
C ILE A 163 -11.61 6.59 -0.48
N ARG A 164 -10.95 7.30 -1.41
CA ARG A 164 -11.60 8.03 -2.52
C ARG A 164 -11.56 7.28 -3.86
N CYS A 165 -10.83 6.17 -3.92
CA CYS A 165 -10.86 5.23 -5.05
C CYS A 165 -12.29 4.74 -5.30
N LYS A 166 -12.55 4.29 -6.52
CA LYS A 166 -13.85 3.73 -6.94
C LYS A 166 -13.99 2.28 -6.50
N THR A 167 -12.89 1.54 -6.46
CA THR A 167 -12.86 0.13 -6.06
C THR A 167 -13.05 0.00 -4.55
N VAL A 168 -13.85 -1.00 -4.16
CA VAL A 168 -14.10 -1.40 -2.78
C VAL A 168 -12.82 -1.89 -2.13
N ALA A 169 -11.97 -2.64 -2.82
CA ALA A 169 -10.71 -3.13 -2.22
C ALA A 169 -9.79 -1.97 -1.79
N CYS A 170 -9.66 -0.92 -2.62
CA CYS A 170 -8.88 0.27 -2.26
C CYS A 170 -9.53 1.06 -1.11
N GLN A 171 -10.85 1.23 -1.13
CA GLN A 171 -11.57 1.89 -0.04
C GLN A 171 -11.40 1.13 1.27
N LEU A 172 -11.56 -0.19 1.23
CA LEU A 172 -11.42 -1.08 2.37
C LEU A 172 -9.99 -1.01 2.94
N SER A 173 -8.97 -1.06 2.09
CA SER A 173 -7.56 -0.87 2.47
C SER A 173 -7.34 0.46 3.18
N GLY A 174 -7.86 1.58 2.64
CA GLY A 174 -7.76 2.89 3.27
C GLY A 174 -8.49 2.97 4.63
N LEU A 175 -9.68 2.37 4.75
CA LEU A 175 -10.41 2.30 6.01
C LEU A 175 -9.69 1.44 7.05
N HIS A 176 -9.08 0.34 6.60
CA HIS A 176 -8.29 -0.54 7.43
C HIS A 176 -7.03 0.16 7.98
N GLY A 177 -6.27 0.86 7.13
CA GLY A 177 -5.16 1.69 7.59
C GLY A 177 -5.60 2.80 8.55
N LEU A 178 -6.78 3.42 8.36
CA LEU A 178 -7.33 4.40 9.29
C LEU A 178 -7.71 3.80 10.66
N ASN A 179 -8.16 2.54 10.71
CA ASN A 179 -8.44 1.82 11.95
C ASN A 179 -7.19 1.70 12.82
N HIS A 180 -6.06 1.33 12.21
CA HIS A 180 -4.78 1.26 12.90
C HIS A 180 -4.38 2.59 13.53
N LEU A 181 -4.66 3.71 12.85
CA LEU A 181 -4.31 5.04 13.34
C LEU A 181 -5.31 5.62 14.36
N GLU A 182 -6.47 4.99 14.59
CA GLU A 182 -7.51 5.51 15.49
C GLU A 182 -7.00 5.75 16.92
N PRO A 183 -6.26 4.81 17.56
CA PRO A 183 -5.78 5.01 18.92
C PRO A 183 -4.79 6.18 19.08
N TYR A 184 -4.15 6.61 17.98
CA TYR A 184 -3.08 7.61 17.98
C TYR A 184 -3.54 8.97 17.45
N HIS A 185 -4.43 8.98 16.45
CA HIS A 185 -4.89 10.18 15.76
C HIS A 185 -6.43 10.24 15.63
N PRO A 186 -7.20 10.03 16.73
CA PRO A 186 -8.63 9.76 16.65
C PRO A 186 -9.40 10.90 15.97
N LYS A 187 -9.04 12.16 16.25
CA LYS A 187 -9.69 13.33 15.63
C LYS A 187 -9.56 13.35 14.11
N ARG A 188 -8.40 12.97 13.57
CA ARG A 188 -8.14 12.99 12.13
C ARG A 188 -8.80 11.80 11.44
N VAL A 189 -8.72 10.62 12.05
CA VAL A 189 -9.42 9.41 11.60
C VAL A 189 -10.93 9.64 11.54
N HIS A 190 -11.53 10.14 12.63
CA HIS A 190 -12.97 10.40 12.69
C HIS A 190 -13.41 11.43 11.64
N LEU A 191 -12.62 12.49 11.41
CA LEU A 191 -12.93 13.47 10.37
C LEU A 191 -12.96 12.84 8.98
N LEU A 192 -11.95 12.05 8.61
CA LEU A 192 -11.86 11.41 7.30
C LEU A 192 -12.97 10.38 7.08
N ILE A 193 -13.25 9.54 8.08
CA ILE A 193 -14.34 8.56 8.00
C ILE A 193 -15.71 9.25 7.91
N GLN A 194 -15.92 10.34 8.66
CA GLN A 194 -17.17 11.11 8.54
C GLN A 194 -17.33 11.78 7.17
N LEU A 195 -16.24 12.24 6.55
CA LEU A 195 -16.29 12.75 5.19
C LEU A 195 -16.62 11.63 4.20
N TYR A 196 -15.96 10.48 4.33
CA TYR A 196 -16.24 9.28 3.53
C TYR A 196 -17.72 8.85 3.63
N LEU A 197 -18.27 8.74 4.83
CA LEU A 197 -19.67 8.34 5.07
C LEU A 197 -20.71 9.34 4.54
N LYS A 198 -20.31 10.58 4.23
CA LYS A 198 -21.19 11.59 3.62
C LYS A 198 -21.21 11.51 2.09
N GLU A 199 -20.24 10.84 1.47
CA GLU A 199 -20.20 10.69 0.02
C GLU A 199 -21.19 9.60 -0.43
N GLU A 200 -21.84 9.77 -1.59
CA GLU A 200 -22.76 8.76 -2.17
C GLU A 200 -22.08 7.42 -2.49
N ARG A 201 -20.74 7.38 -2.46
CA ARG A 201 -19.91 6.18 -2.65
C ARG A 201 -20.07 5.16 -1.52
N ALA A 202 -20.54 5.59 -0.36
CA ALA A 202 -20.95 4.77 0.78
C ALA A 202 -22.24 3.94 0.51
N ALA A 203 -22.55 3.60 -0.75
CA ALA A 203 -23.79 2.93 -1.11
C ALA A 203 -23.85 1.47 -0.63
N LEU A 204 -22.70 0.82 -0.43
CA LEU A 204 -22.64 -0.54 0.09
C LEU A 204 -22.81 -0.52 1.61
N SER A 205 -23.94 -1.05 2.09
CA SER A 205 -24.29 -1.03 3.51
C SER A 205 -23.22 -1.66 4.40
N TRP A 206 -22.55 -2.72 3.92
CA TRP A 206 -21.50 -3.42 4.68
C TRP A 206 -20.24 -2.57 4.84
N LEU A 207 -19.82 -1.85 3.80
CA LEU A 207 -18.64 -0.98 3.85
C LEU A 207 -18.86 0.21 4.81
N ASN A 208 -20.11 0.67 4.94
CA ASN A 208 -20.47 1.63 5.98
C ASN A 208 -20.38 1.07 7.40
N PHE A 209 -20.71 -0.21 7.59
CA PHE A 209 -20.50 -0.86 8.89
C PHE A 209 -18.99 -0.94 9.17
N TYR A 210 -18.20 -1.39 8.19
CA TYR A 210 -16.75 -1.45 8.29
C TYR A 210 -16.14 -0.08 8.63
N ALA A 211 -16.53 0.98 7.93
CA ALA A 211 -16.06 2.34 8.19
C ALA A 211 -16.41 2.82 9.61
N LYS A 212 -17.59 2.49 10.12
CA LYS A 212 -17.98 2.83 11.50
C LYS A 212 -17.19 2.04 12.55
N ASP A 213 -16.81 0.80 12.25
CA ASP A 213 -15.97 -0.01 13.13
C ASP A 213 -14.51 0.44 13.10
N ALA A 214 -14.00 0.85 11.94
CA ALA A 214 -12.69 1.51 11.80
C ALA A 214 -12.59 2.78 12.66
N MET A 215 -13.67 3.56 12.75
CA MET A 215 -13.73 4.76 13.59
C MET A 215 -13.65 4.46 15.10
N ARG A 216 -13.80 3.20 15.50
CA ARG A 216 -13.73 2.75 16.90
C ARG A 216 -12.41 2.05 17.22
N GLY A 217 -11.50 1.92 16.24
CA GLY A 217 -10.31 1.07 16.38
C GLY A 217 -10.65 -0.39 16.66
N ALA A 218 -11.81 -0.87 16.16
CA ALA A 218 -12.41 -2.15 16.56
C ALA A 218 -12.22 -3.27 15.52
N LEU A 219 -11.49 -3.02 14.44
CA LEU A 219 -11.16 -4.06 13.46
C LEU A 219 -9.95 -4.84 13.95
N ILE A 220 -10.07 -6.17 13.95
CA ILE A 220 -9.01 -7.14 14.24
C ILE A 220 -8.52 -7.70 12.91
#